data_AF-A0A956Q461-F1
#
_entry.id   AF-A0A956Q461-F1
#
_cell.length_a   1.000
_cell.length_b   1.000
_cell.length_c   1.000
_cell.angle_alpha   90.00
_cell.angle_beta   90.00
_cell.angle_gamma   90.00
#
_symmetry.space_group_name_H-M   'P 1'
#
loop_
_entity.id
_entity.type
_entity.pdbx_description
1 polymer ?
#
loop_
_entity_poly.entity_id
_entity_poly.type
_entity_poly.pdbx_seq_one_letter_code
_entity_poly.pdbx_strand_id
1 'polypeptide(L)'
;SLKAANLLVGRLLRVDPRSVDSYDRKDGVGELVNMIAGSTKIELARLTDASYNLSLPSLIVGNNHEIISRPKDSPYLVMVFELEGQEFIVQMAYKPK
;
A
#
# COMPACT_ATOMS: atom_id res chain seq x y z
N SER A 1 -10.86 -1.09 -3.94
CA SER A 1 -11.72 -1.03 -5.15
C SER A 1 -11.13 -0.04 -6.16
N LEU A 2 -11.54 -0.06 -7.44
CA LEU A 2 -11.08 0.93 -8.43
C LEU A 2 -11.46 2.37 -8.02
N LYS A 3 -12.64 2.53 -7.43
CA LYS A 3 -13.13 3.83 -6.93
C LYS A 3 -12.27 4.35 -5.77
N ALA A 4 -11.88 3.50 -4.82
CA ALA A 4 -10.96 3.86 -3.74
C ALA A 4 -9.60 4.32 -4.27
N ALA A 5 -9.04 3.60 -5.26
CA ALA A 5 -7.77 3.97 -5.88
C ALA A 5 -7.85 5.34 -6.58
N ASN A 6 -8.91 5.60 -7.34
CA ASN A 6 -9.13 6.89 -7.98
C ASN A 6 -9.29 8.04 -6.97
N LEU A 7 -10.05 7.83 -5.89
CA LEU A 7 -10.20 8.83 -4.83
C LEU A 7 -8.85 9.13 -4.19
N LEU A 8 -8.13 8.10 -3.78
CA LEU A 8 -6.85 8.23 -3.09
C LEU A 8 -5.81 8.94 -3.97
N VAL A 9 -5.64 8.51 -5.22
CA VAL A 9 -4.68 9.11 -6.15
C VAL A 9 -5.11 10.52 -6.56
N GLY A 10 -6.41 10.73 -6.82
CA GLY A 10 -6.92 12.06 -7.17
C GLY A 10 -6.68 13.08 -6.05
N ARG A 11 -6.83 12.68 -4.78
CA ARG A 11 -6.52 13.54 -3.62
C ARG A 11 -5.01 13.80 -3.49
N LEU A 12 -4.18 12.79 -3.72
CA LEU A 12 -2.72 12.92 -3.72
C LEU A 12 -2.25 13.93 -4.77
N LEU A 13 -2.76 13.81 -6.00
CA LEU A 13 -2.39 14.64 -7.15
C LEU A 13 -3.14 15.98 -7.21
N ARG A 14 -4.12 16.21 -6.32
CA ARG A 14 -5.03 17.37 -6.32
C ARG A 14 -5.78 17.55 -7.65
N VAL A 15 -6.22 16.44 -8.23
CA VAL A 15 -7.05 16.40 -9.44
C VAL A 15 -8.43 15.82 -9.13
N ASP A 16 -9.36 15.94 -10.07
CA ASP A 16 -10.66 15.27 -9.93
C ASP A 16 -10.43 13.74 -9.94
N PRO A 17 -10.91 12.98 -8.94
CA PRO A 17 -10.84 11.52 -8.95
C PRO A 17 -11.40 10.84 -10.22
N ARG A 18 -12.29 11.53 -10.94
CA ARG A 18 -12.87 11.06 -12.21
C ARG A 18 -11.91 11.24 -13.40
N SER A 19 -10.91 12.11 -13.29
CA SER A 19 -9.90 12.32 -14.32
C SER A 19 -8.65 11.46 -14.16
N VAL A 20 -8.56 10.66 -13.09
CA VAL A 20 -7.41 9.78 -12.83
C VAL A 20 -7.39 8.63 -13.83
N ASP A 21 -6.37 8.59 -14.66
CA ASP A 21 -6.22 7.57 -15.68
C ASP A 21 -5.51 6.30 -15.17
N SER A 22 -5.20 5.36 -16.07
CA SER A 22 -4.53 4.12 -15.68
C SER A 22 -3.06 4.28 -15.32
N TYR A 23 -2.39 5.27 -15.89
CA TYR A 23 -1.01 5.58 -15.59
C TYR A 23 -0.91 6.22 -14.21
N ASP A 24 -1.71 7.28 -13.97
CA ASP A 24 -1.79 7.99 -12.69
C ASP A 24 -2.10 7.03 -11.54
N ARG A 25 -3.07 6.12 -11.74
CA ARG A 25 -3.39 5.10 -10.73
C ARG A 25 -2.20 4.22 -10.38
N LYS A 26 -1.50 3.71 -11.39
CA LYS A 26 -0.42 2.74 -11.17
C LYS A 26 0.76 3.40 -10.47
N ASP A 27 1.13 4.58 -10.95
CA ASP A 27 2.21 5.38 -10.40
C ASP A 27 1.87 5.87 -8.98
N GLY A 28 0.71 6.51 -8.80
CA GLY A 28 0.30 7.07 -7.51
C GLY A 28 0.12 6.01 -6.41
N VAL A 29 -0.42 4.82 -6.73
CA VAL A 29 -0.49 3.71 -5.77
C VAL A 29 0.92 3.16 -5.47
N GLY A 30 1.76 3.01 -6.49
CA GLY A 30 3.14 2.54 -6.33
C GLY A 30 3.96 3.46 -5.42
N GLU A 31 3.90 4.77 -5.67
CA GLU A 31 4.59 5.77 -4.87
C GLU A 31 4.05 5.85 -3.44
N LEU A 32 2.72 5.76 -3.24
CA LEU A 32 2.16 5.68 -1.89
C LEU A 32 2.70 4.47 -1.12
N VAL A 33 2.74 3.28 -1.75
CA VAL A 33 3.26 2.07 -1.13
C VAL A 33 4.75 2.23 -0.81
N ASN A 34 5.54 2.82 -1.73
CA ASN A 34 6.94 3.12 -1.49
C ASN A 34 7.14 4.05 -0.29
N MET A 35 6.33 5.10 -0.16
CA MET A 35 6.40 6.03 0.97
C MET A 35 6.08 5.34 2.30
N ILE A 36 5.01 4.53 2.35
CA ILE A 36 4.63 3.78 3.54
C ILE A 36 5.74 2.80 3.93
N ALA A 37 6.26 2.03 2.98
CA ALA A 37 7.32 1.06 3.21
C ALA A 37 8.64 1.73 3.62
N GLY A 38 8.97 2.86 3.00
CA GLY A 38 10.12 3.72 3.34
C GLY A 38 10.09 4.19 4.79
N SER A 39 8.97 4.80 5.19
CA SER A 39 8.77 5.27 6.58
C SER A 39 8.80 4.11 7.57
N THR A 40 8.12 3.01 7.25
CA THR A 40 8.09 1.80 8.11
C THR A 40 9.48 1.21 8.30
N LYS A 41 10.31 1.15 7.24
CA LYS A 41 11.70 0.69 7.33
C LYS A 41 12.53 1.52 8.31
N ILE A 42 12.38 2.84 8.30
CA ILE A 42 13.14 3.74 9.20
C ILE A 42 12.76 3.46 10.65
N GLU A 43 11.46 3.38 10.94
CA GLU A 43 10.97 3.13 12.30
C GLU A 43 11.32 1.72 12.79
N LEU A 44 11.19 0.70 11.94
CA LEU A 44 11.59 -0.66 12.29
C LEU A 44 13.10 -0.74 12.58
N ALA A 45 13.94 -0.11 11.76
CA ALA A 45 15.39 -0.10 12.00
C ALA A 45 15.76 0.55 13.35
N ARG A 46 15.03 1.60 13.75
CA ARG A 46 15.19 2.25 15.07
C ARG A 46 14.77 1.35 16.22
N LEU A 47 13.70 0.58 16.06
CA LEU A 47 13.14 -0.26 17.13
C LEU A 47 13.87 -1.60 17.30
N THR A 48 14.47 -2.14 16.24
CA THR A 48 15.04 -3.50 16.24
C THR A 48 16.56 -3.55 16.13
N ASP A 49 17.22 -2.39 16.00
CA ASP A 49 18.67 -2.26 15.74
C ASP A 49 19.13 -3.10 14.53
N ALA A 50 18.23 -3.27 13.54
CA ALA A 50 18.47 -4.08 12.35
C ALA A 50 18.36 -3.25 11.07
N SER A 51 19.08 -3.67 10.03
CA SER A 51 18.95 -3.09 8.69
C SER A 51 17.94 -3.86 7.84
N TYR A 52 17.05 -3.12 7.18
CA TYR A 52 16.04 -3.66 6.27
C TYR A 52 16.29 -3.14 4.84
N ASN A 53 16.03 -3.98 3.84
CA ASN A 53 16.04 -3.59 2.44
C ASN A 53 14.62 -3.59 1.88
N LEU A 54 14.31 -2.60 1.04
CA LEU A 54 13.01 -2.50 0.37
C LEU A 54 13.16 -3.02 -1.05
N SER A 55 12.26 -3.92 -1.44
CA SER A 55 12.06 -4.31 -2.82
C SER A 55 11.21 -3.28 -3.55
N LEU A 56 11.29 -3.26 -4.89
CA LEU A 56 10.37 -2.48 -5.71
C LEU A 56 8.92 -2.93 -5.50
N PRO A 57 7.94 -2.01 -5.53
CA PRO A 57 6.55 -2.35 -5.34
C PRO A 57 6.06 -3.15 -6.54
N SER A 58 5.27 -4.19 -6.27
CA SER A 58 4.60 -4.97 -7.31
C SER A 58 3.13 -4.59 -7.32
N LEU A 59 2.63 -4.14 -8.48
CA LEU A 59 1.24 -3.73 -8.62
C LEU A 59 0.43 -4.78 -9.37
N ILE A 60 -0.66 -5.22 -8.74
CA ILE A 60 -1.62 -6.15 -9.32
C ILE A 60 -2.89 -5.37 -9.66
N VAL A 61 -3.32 -5.40 -10.93
CA VAL A 61 -4.49 -4.67 -11.42
C VAL A 61 -5.46 -5.63 -12.08
N GLY A 62 -6.70 -5.62 -11.61
CA GLY A 62 -7.82 -6.37 -12.18
C GLY A 62 -8.92 -6.56 -11.15
N ASN A 63 -10.09 -7.03 -11.59
CA ASN A 63 -11.23 -7.24 -10.70
C ASN A 63 -11.08 -8.57 -9.95
N ASN A 64 -11.50 -8.61 -8.68
CA ASN A 64 -11.55 -9.80 -7.83
C ASN A 64 -10.21 -10.56 -7.69
N HIS A 65 -9.07 -9.85 -7.66
CA HIS A 65 -7.81 -10.46 -7.24
C HIS A 65 -7.71 -10.52 -5.73
N GLU A 66 -7.39 -11.71 -5.21
CA GLU A 66 -6.98 -11.89 -3.82
C GLU A 66 -5.45 -11.88 -3.74
N ILE A 67 -4.91 -11.02 -2.87
CA ILE A 67 -3.49 -11.07 -2.53
C ILE A 67 -3.32 -12.16 -1.46
N ILE A 68 -3.00 -13.37 -1.92
CA ILE A 68 -2.67 -14.51 -1.05
C ILE A 68 -1.13 -14.58 -0.88
N SER A 69 -0.49 -13.45 -0.57
CA SER A 69 0.91 -13.46 -0.16
C SER A 69 0.95 -13.37 1.37
N ARG A 70 1.00 -14.53 2.01
CA ARG A 70 1.12 -14.64 3.47
C ARG A 70 2.35 -15.49 3.76
N PRO A 71 3.43 -14.92 4.30
CA PRO A 71 4.52 -15.72 4.84
C PRO A 71 3.95 -16.72 5.84
N LYS A 72 4.27 -18.02 5.68
CA LYS A 72 3.88 -19.04 6.65
C LYS A 72 4.43 -18.64 8.03
N ASP A 73 3.59 -18.77 9.05
CA ASP A 73 3.95 -18.61 10.46
C ASP A 73 4.41 -17.20 10.86
N SER A 74 3.80 -16.15 10.31
CA SER A 74 4.01 -14.77 10.76
C SER A 74 2.70 -14.09 11.14
N PRO A 75 2.61 -13.41 12.30
CA PRO A 75 1.46 -12.59 12.62
C PRO A 75 1.34 -11.46 11.59
N TYR A 76 0.10 -11.09 11.28
CA TYR A 76 -0.20 -9.99 10.37
C TYR A 76 -1.07 -8.94 11.07
N LEU A 77 -0.75 -7.68 10.79
CA LEU A 77 -1.56 -6.53 11.13
C LEU A 77 -2.37 -6.13 9.89
N VAL A 78 -3.68 -5.98 10.07
CA VAL A 78 -4.59 -5.47 9.03
C VAL A 78 -5.17 -4.17 9.54
N MET A 79 -4.99 -3.10 8.76
CA MET A 79 -5.56 -1.80 9.01
C MET A 79 -6.55 -1.49 7.88
N VAL A 80 -7.79 -1.19 8.27
CA VAL A 80 -8.84 -0.77 7.34
C VAL A 80 -8.95 0.75 7.41
N PHE A 81 -8.91 1.39 6.26
CA PHE A 81 -9.04 2.83 6.12
C PHE A 81 -10.28 3.14 5.29
N GLU A 82 -10.98 4.20 5.67
CA GLU A 82 -12.11 4.73 4.91
C GLU A 82 -11.74 6.09 4.30
N LEU A 83 -12.13 6.28 3.04
CA LEU A 83 -12.07 7.56 2.35
C LEU A 83 -13.37 7.75 1.57
N GLU A 84 -14.19 8.71 2.01
CA GLU A 84 -15.44 9.10 1.33
C GLU A 84 -16.36 7.88 1.08
N GLY A 85 -16.57 7.04 2.10
CA GLY A 85 -17.37 5.82 2.02
C GLY A 85 -16.77 4.75 1.11
N GLN A 86 -15.47 4.82 0.81
CA GLN A 86 -14.73 3.76 0.13
C GLN A 86 -13.64 3.24 1.04
N GLU A 87 -13.49 1.91 1.08
CA GLU A 87 -12.49 1.28 1.93
C GLU A 87 -11.26 0.85 1.13
N PHE A 88 -10.11 0.93 1.79
CA PHE A 88 -8.89 0.25 1.37
C PHE A 88 -8.18 -0.32 2.60
N ILE A 89 -7.35 -1.33 2.35
CA ILE A 89 -6.71 -2.12 3.39
C ILE A 89 -5.20 -2.00 3.22
N VAL A 90 -4.50 -1.77 4.33
CA VAL A 90 -3.05 -1.95 4.43
C VAL A 90 -2.78 -3.15 5.31
N GLN A 91 -2.07 -4.13 4.76
CA GLN A 91 -1.67 -5.33 5.47
C GLN A 91 -0.15 -5.37 5.61
N MET A 92 0.32 -5.72 6.82
CA MET A 92 1.73 -5.91 7.11
C MET A 92 1.93 -7.24 7.82
N ALA A 93 2.95 -8.00 7.43
CA ALA A 93 3.42 -9.17 8.16
C ALA A 93 4.89 -8.96 8.50
N TYR A 94 5.27 -9.31 9.73
CA TYR A 94 6.63 -9.18 10.19
C TYR A 94 7.04 -10.44 10.94
N LYS A 95 8.21 -10.97 10.55
CA LYS A 95 8.89 -12.06 11.25
C LYS A 95 10.26 -11.54 11.66
N PRO A 96 10.53 -11.37 12.98
CA PRO A 96 11.88 -11.12 13.45
C PRO A 96 12.83 -12.20 12.94
N LYS A 97 14.09 -11.84 12.69
CA LYS A 97 15.14 -12.82 12.42
C LYS A 97 15.47 -13.63 13.68
#